data_AF-A0A934C735-F1
#
_entry.id   AF-A0A934C735-F1
#
_cell.length_a   1.000
_cell.length_b   1.000
_cell.length_c   1.000
_cell.angle_alpha   90.00
_cell.angle_beta   90.00
_cell.angle_gamma   90.00
#
_symmetry.space_group_name_H-M   'P 1'
#
loop_
_entity.id
_entity.type
_entity.pdbx_description
1 polymer ?
#
loop_
_entity_poly.entity_id
_entity_poly.type
_entity_poly.pdbx_seq_one_letter_code
_entity_poly.pdbx_strand_id
1 'polypeptide(L)'
;MDWRRLHGLRHGDRGAEFYRACLEYGATLWADGLAARALLCFDRAMGADLKGDETVLEEFPLPYAAMVWVMRYTPEGVFLGNPRVHFQHYAARMNAPRREQRQWRAWACWALARAVRPDWPGDPRHRVIEPTLEDITNGLRAHGHPGEPALWHSVWVSAVAESDPARR
;
A
#
# COMPACT_ATOMS: atom_id res chain seq x y z
N MET A 1 17.99 0.38 9.63
CA MET A 1 18.12 -1.05 9.21
C MET A 1 18.74 -1.10 7.81
N ASP A 2 19.66 -2.03 7.50
CA ASP A 2 20.44 -2.06 6.24
C ASP A 2 19.73 -2.86 5.14
N TRP A 3 19.73 -2.33 3.90
CA TRP A 3 19.13 -2.92 2.70
C TRP A 3 19.60 -4.35 2.42
N ARG A 4 20.79 -4.71 2.90
CA ARG A 4 21.37 -6.05 2.80
C ARG A 4 20.46 -7.13 3.40
N ARG A 5 19.78 -6.84 4.51
CA ARG A 5 18.84 -7.78 5.15
C ARG A 5 17.65 -8.07 4.23
N LEU A 6 17.01 -7.03 3.69
CA LEU A 6 15.90 -7.20 2.76
C LEU A 6 16.36 -7.87 1.45
N HIS A 7 17.58 -7.58 0.97
CA HIS A 7 18.12 -8.21 -0.22
C HIS A 7 18.38 -9.71 -0.02
N GLY A 8 18.83 -10.12 1.16
CA GLY A 8 19.01 -11.54 1.52
C GLY A 8 17.71 -12.35 1.39
N LEU A 9 16.56 -11.73 1.61
CA LEU A 9 15.23 -12.35 1.55
C LEU A 9 14.61 -12.31 0.13
N ARG A 10 15.32 -11.81 -0.88
CA ARG A 10 14.79 -11.64 -2.25
C ARG A 10 14.46 -12.97 -2.94
N HIS A 11 15.24 -14.00 -2.67
CA HIS A 11 15.21 -15.29 -3.36
C HIS A 11 14.56 -16.41 -2.53
N GLY A 12 14.08 -16.11 -1.32
CA GLY A 12 13.43 -17.06 -0.42
C GLY A 12 11.94 -16.78 -0.22
N ASP A 13 11.34 -17.46 0.75
CA ASP A 13 9.94 -17.29 1.13
C ASP A 13 9.66 -15.86 1.58
N ARG A 14 8.62 -15.26 0.99
CA ARG A 14 8.18 -13.89 1.30
C ARG A 14 7.24 -13.85 2.51
N GLY A 15 7.52 -14.66 3.54
CA GLY A 15 6.69 -14.76 4.75
C GLY A 15 6.89 -13.61 5.74
N ALA A 16 6.63 -13.87 7.03
CA ALA A 16 6.64 -12.86 8.10
C ALA A 16 7.95 -12.07 8.22
N GLU A 17 9.12 -12.72 8.05
CA GLU A 17 10.40 -12.01 8.13
C GLU A 17 10.56 -11.00 6.98
N PHE A 18 10.22 -11.41 5.75
CA PHE A 18 10.26 -10.53 4.58
C PHE A 18 9.32 -9.34 4.75
N TYR A 19 8.11 -9.59 5.27
CA TYR A 19 7.14 -8.55 5.59
C TYR A 19 7.74 -7.52 6.56
N ARG A 20 8.23 -7.97 7.73
CA ARG A 20 8.83 -7.10 8.75
C ARG A 20 10.04 -6.35 8.22
N ALA A 21 10.89 -7.01 7.42
CA ALA A 21 12.05 -6.38 6.82
C ALA A 21 11.66 -5.26 5.82
N CYS A 22 10.59 -5.44 5.05
CA CYS A 22 10.06 -4.39 4.19
C CYS A 22 9.58 -3.18 5.01
N LEU A 23 8.88 -3.41 6.12
CA LEU A 23 8.38 -2.33 6.98
C LEU A 23 9.52 -1.53 7.64
N GLU A 24 10.45 -2.23 8.29
CA GLU A 24 11.59 -1.62 8.98
C GLU A 24 12.49 -0.82 8.02
N TYR A 25 12.74 -1.37 6.83
CA TYR A 25 13.55 -0.68 5.83
C TYR A 25 12.78 0.49 5.19
N GLY A 26 11.48 0.33 4.93
CA GLY A 26 10.62 1.41 4.48
C GLY A 26 10.59 2.58 5.46
N ALA A 27 10.49 2.30 6.77
CA ALA A 27 10.56 3.32 7.82
C ALA A 27 11.94 4.00 7.90
N THR A 28 13.03 3.25 7.73
CA THR A 28 14.39 3.83 7.64
C THR A 28 14.49 4.79 6.44
N LEU A 29 14.05 4.35 5.26
CA LEU A 29 14.05 5.17 4.05
C LEU A 29 13.20 6.44 4.19
N TRP A 30 12.08 6.34 4.87
CA TRP A 30 11.24 7.50 5.18
C TRP A 30 12.00 8.52 6.04
N ALA A 31 12.64 8.07 7.12
CA ALA A 31 13.43 8.93 8.00
C ALA A 31 14.60 9.60 7.27
N ASP A 32 15.17 8.92 6.26
CA ASP A 32 16.25 9.43 5.42
C ASP A 32 15.75 10.36 4.27
N GLY A 33 14.46 10.71 4.23
CA GLY A 33 13.89 11.58 3.20
C GLY A 33 13.69 10.92 1.84
N LEU A 34 13.70 9.58 1.78
CA LEU A 34 13.57 8.79 0.54
C LEU A 34 12.14 8.28 0.37
N ALA A 35 11.16 9.19 0.34
CA ALA A 35 9.73 8.89 0.38
C ALA A 35 9.26 7.92 -0.72
N ALA A 36 9.66 8.12 -1.99
CA ALA A 36 9.31 7.20 -3.07
C ALA A 36 9.78 5.76 -2.81
N ARG A 37 10.99 5.61 -2.24
CA ARG A 37 11.57 4.29 -1.95
C ARG A 37 10.91 3.65 -0.73
N ALA A 38 10.51 4.44 0.26
CA ALA A 38 9.73 3.99 1.40
C ALA A 38 8.37 3.43 0.95
N LEU A 39 7.64 4.16 0.10
CA LEU A 39 6.37 3.71 -0.49
C LEU A 39 6.52 2.35 -1.19
N LEU A 40 7.57 2.19 -2.01
CA LEU A 40 7.85 0.92 -2.69
C LEU A 40 8.20 -0.22 -1.73
N CYS A 41 8.77 0.06 -0.56
CA CYS A 41 9.00 -0.97 0.45
C CYS A 41 7.68 -1.40 1.12
N PHE A 42 6.79 -0.46 1.42
CA PHE A 42 5.46 -0.79 1.92
C PHE A 42 4.63 -1.54 0.86
N ASP A 43 4.79 -1.23 -0.42
CA ASP A 43 4.14 -1.98 -1.51
C ASP A 43 4.65 -3.43 -1.59
N ARG A 44 5.97 -3.61 -1.41
CA ARG A 44 6.54 -4.95 -1.31
C ARG A 44 6.00 -5.73 -0.12
N ALA A 45 5.82 -5.07 1.04
CA ALA A 45 5.20 -5.68 2.21
C ALA A 45 3.75 -6.14 1.92
N MET A 46 2.96 -5.37 1.15
CA MET A 46 1.62 -5.79 0.71
C MET A 46 1.64 -7.10 -0.10
N GLY A 47 2.76 -7.42 -0.75
CA GLY A 47 2.95 -8.65 -1.52
C GLY A 47 3.49 -9.86 -0.72
N ALA A 48 3.72 -9.71 0.59
CA ALA A 48 4.19 -10.81 1.45
C ALA A 48 3.21 -12.00 1.42
N ASP A 49 3.72 -13.22 1.45
CA ASP A 49 2.96 -14.46 1.55
C ASP A 49 2.60 -14.74 3.00
N LEU A 50 1.57 -14.02 3.43
CA LEU A 50 0.98 -14.15 4.75
C LEU A 50 -0.42 -14.74 4.60
N LYS A 51 -0.92 -15.37 5.65
CA LYS A 51 -2.27 -15.97 5.75
C LYS A 51 -3.22 -15.12 6.57
N GLY A 52 -2.69 -14.22 7.41
CA GLY A 52 -3.47 -13.32 8.25
C GLY A 52 -3.46 -13.68 9.73
N ASP A 53 -2.96 -14.85 10.10
CA ASP A 53 -2.84 -15.35 11.46
C ASP A 53 -1.40 -15.26 12.00
N GLU A 54 -0.46 -14.72 11.21
CA GLU A 54 0.90 -14.50 11.68
C GLU A 54 0.95 -13.44 12.77
N THR A 55 1.65 -13.73 13.87
CA THR A 55 1.82 -12.84 15.03
C THR A 55 2.39 -11.46 14.66
N VAL A 56 3.19 -11.37 13.59
CA VAL A 56 3.72 -10.08 13.10
C VAL A 56 2.62 -9.09 12.71
N LEU A 57 1.43 -9.58 12.33
CA LEU A 57 0.30 -8.75 11.93
C LEU A 57 -0.47 -8.17 13.12
N GLU A 58 -0.29 -8.73 14.33
CA GLU A 58 -0.85 -8.18 15.57
C GLU A 58 -0.13 -6.88 15.96
N GLU A 59 1.19 -6.85 15.81
CA GLU A 59 2.02 -5.67 16.09
C GLU A 59 2.06 -4.71 14.89
N PHE A 60 2.12 -5.26 13.68
CA PHE A 60 2.25 -4.48 12.44
C PHE A 60 1.17 -4.87 11.42
N PRO A 61 -0.01 -4.25 11.47
CA PRO A 61 -1.07 -4.46 10.48
C PRO A 61 -0.61 -4.16 9.06
N LEU A 62 -1.31 -4.71 8.05
CA LEU A 62 -1.01 -4.42 6.64
C LEU A 62 -0.86 -2.91 6.40
N PRO A 63 0.17 -2.47 5.64
CA PRO A 63 0.67 -1.09 5.70
C PRO A 63 -0.18 -0.04 4.98
N TYR A 64 -1.52 -0.16 4.97
CA TYR A 64 -2.43 0.83 4.40
C TYR A 64 -2.26 2.20 5.06
N ALA A 65 -2.16 2.25 6.39
CA ALA A 65 -1.93 3.49 7.12
C ALA A 65 -0.56 4.10 6.79
N ALA A 66 0.48 3.27 6.64
CA ALA A 66 1.81 3.73 6.23
C ALA A 66 1.81 4.31 4.81
N MET A 67 1.05 3.71 3.88
CA MET A 67 0.86 4.27 2.53
C MET A 67 0.24 5.67 2.61
N VAL A 68 -0.86 5.83 3.36
CA VAL A 68 -1.52 7.12 3.58
C VAL A 68 -0.54 8.14 4.16
N TRP A 69 0.20 7.75 5.20
CA TRP A 69 1.18 8.60 5.86
C TRP A 69 2.21 9.16 4.87
N VAL A 70 2.85 8.30 4.09
CA VAL A 70 3.84 8.73 3.09
C VAL A 70 3.21 9.67 2.07
N MET A 71 2.02 9.34 1.55
CA MET A 71 1.35 10.18 0.54
C MET A 71 0.92 11.54 1.08
N ARG A 72 0.52 11.60 2.35
CA ARG A 72 0.03 12.82 3.00
C ARG A 72 1.14 13.74 3.44
N TYR A 73 2.19 13.18 4.02
CA TYR A 73 3.20 13.94 4.76
C TYR A 73 4.56 14.00 4.07
N THR A 74 4.70 13.54 2.83
CA THR A 74 5.95 13.76 2.09
C THR A 74 6.22 15.26 2.01
N PRO A 75 7.37 15.74 2.51
CA PRO A 75 7.68 17.17 2.51
C PRO A 75 7.75 17.74 1.08
N GLU A 76 7.48 19.03 0.96
CA GLU A 76 7.70 19.73 -0.31
C GLU A 76 9.16 19.60 -0.75
N GLY A 77 9.39 19.43 -2.05
CA GLY A 77 10.71 19.20 -2.63
C GLY A 77 11.24 17.77 -2.49
N VAL A 78 10.63 16.91 -1.67
CA VAL A 78 10.97 15.48 -1.60
C VAL A 78 10.25 14.71 -2.69
N PHE A 79 10.99 13.92 -3.46
CA PHE A 79 10.42 13.14 -4.55
C PHE A 79 9.59 11.94 -4.04
N LEU A 80 8.31 11.90 -4.42
CA LEU A 80 7.41 10.76 -4.22
C LEU A 80 6.97 10.09 -5.53
N GLY A 81 6.97 10.83 -6.64
CA GLY A 81 6.30 10.43 -7.88
C GLY A 81 4.77 10.62 -7.78
N ASN A 82 4.01 9.84 -8.57
CA ASN A 82 2.54 9.83 -8.54
C ASN A 82 2.02 8.43 -8.15
N PRO A 83 1.76 8.19 -6.85
CA PRO A 83 1.16 6.96 -6.35
C PRO A 83 -0.14 6.54 -7.03
N ARG A 84 -1.00 7.48 -7.45
CA ARG A 84 -2.25 7.15 -8.16
C ARG A 84 -1.95 6.46 -9.49
N VAL A 85 -1.02 7.00 -10.28
CA VAL A 85 -0.57 6.37 -11.54
C VAL A 85 0.12 5.03 -11.25
N HIS A 86 0.99 4.97 -10.25
CA HIS A 86 1.69 3.74 -9.88
C HIS A 86 0.70 2.59 -9.62
N PHE A 87 -0.26 2.77 -8.71
CA PHE A 87 -1.19 1.71 -8.34
C PHE A 87 -2.19 1.37 -9.45
N GLN A 88 -2.59 2.34 -10.28
CA GLN A 88 -3.42 2.11 -11.45
C GLN A 88 -2.75 1.12 -12.42
N HIS A 89 -1.47 1.34 -12.76
CA HIS A 89 -0.71 0.42 -13.60
C HIS A 89 -0.40 -0.90 -12.90
N TYR A 90 -0.13 -0.85 -11.60
CA TYR A 90 0.26 -2.03 -10.84
C TYR A 90 -0.88 -3.04 -10.74
N ALA A 91 -2.11 -2.58 -10.50
CA ALA A 91 -3.28 -3.44 -10.43
C ALA A 91 -3.54 -4.23 -11.72
N ALA A 92 -3.23 -3.65 -12.89
CA ALA A 92 -3.41 -4.30 -14.19
C ALA A 92 -2.29 -5.28 -14.58
N ARG A 93 -1.17 -5.33 -13.83
CA ARG A 93 0.04 -6.08 -14.19
C ARG A 93 0.38 -7.22 -13.23
N MET A 94 -0.60 -7.68 -12.46
CA MET A 94 -0.38 -8.74 -11.48
C MET A 94 -0.22 -10.10 -12.14
N ASN A 95 0.81 -10.83 -11.71
CA ASN A 95 1.06 -12.21 -12.10
C ASN A 95 0.76 -13.14 -10.93
N ALA A 96 0.57 -14.43 -11.23
CA ALA A 96 0.54 -15.49 -10.22
C ALA A 96 1.89 -15.58 -9.46
N PRO A 97 1.92 -16.10 -8.22
CA PRO A 97 0.77 -16.51 -7.40
C PRO A 97 0.03 -15.32 -6.76
N ARG A 98 -1.16 -15.59 -6.19
CA ARG A 98 -1.97 -14.61 -5.43
C ARG A 98 -2.31 -13.33 -6.22
N ARG A 99 -2.51 -13.49 -7.53
CA ARG A 99 -2.80 -12.39 -8.46
C ARG A 99 -3.96 -11.52 -7.99
N GLU A 100 -5.09 -12.13 -7.68
CA GLU A 100 -6.33 -11.44 -7.27
C GLU A 100 -6.11 -10.66 -5.97
N GLN A 101 -5.54 -11.29 -4.95
CA GLN A 101 -5.21 -10.64 -3.68
C GLN A 101 -4.35 -9.39 -3.90
N ARG A 102 -3.25 -9.52 -4.67
CA ARG A 102 -2.35 -8.40 -4.93
C ARG A 102 -3.00 -7.31 -5.78
N GLN A 103 -3.85 -7.68 -6.72
CA GLN A 103 -4.62 -6.74 -7.54
C GLN A 103 -5.57 -5.92 -6.67
N TRP A 104 -6.35 -6.57 -5.81
CA TRP A 104 -7.28 -5.88 -4.92
C TRP A 104 -6.56 -5.01 -3.88
N ARG A 105 -5.40 -5.45 -3.38
CA ARG A 105 -4.52 -4.59 -2.55
C ARG A 105 -4.01 -3.36 -3.31
N ALA A 106 -3.64 -3.50 -4.58
CA ALA A 106 -3.23 -2.37 -5.40
C ALA A 106 -4.38 -1.38 -5.63
N TRP A 107 -5.59 -1.88 -5.92
CA TRP A 107 -6.79 -1.03 -6.02
C TRP A 107 -7.16 -0.35 -4.70
N ALA A 108 -7.00 -1.04 -3.58
CA ALA A 108 -7.17 -0.48 -2.25
C ALA A 108 -6.20 0.69 -1.98
N CYS A 109 -4.92 0.53 -2.32
CA CYS A 109 -3.93 1.61 -2.24
C CYS A 109 -4.21 2.75 -3.23
N TRP A 110 -4.71 2.44 -4.42
CA TRP A 110 -5.14 3.46 -5.39
C TRP A 110 -6.30 4.33 -4.85
N ALA A 111 -7.29 3.71 -4.19
CA ALA A 111 -8.39 4.44 -3.57
C ALA A 111 -7.91 5.34 -2.42
N LEU A 112 -6.95 4.88 -1.63
CA LEU A 112 -6.29 5.69 -0.60
C LEU A 112 -5.53 6.87 -1.23
N ALA A 113 -4.79 6.65 -2.32
CA ALA A 113 -4.09 7.73 -3.02
C ALA A 113 -5.07 8.82 -3.49
N ARG A 114 -6.23 8.42 -4.02
CA ARG A 114 -7.29 9.36 -4.42
C ARG A 114 -7.89 10.14 -3.24
N ALA A 115 -8.08 9.49 -2.10
CA ALA A 115 -8.63 10.14 -0.91
C ALA A 115 -7.64 11.15 -0.29
N VAL A 116 -6.35 10.83 -0.28
CA VAL A 116 -5.31 11.67 0.31
C VAL A 116 -4.91 12.82 -0.63
N ARG A 117 -4.84 12.54 -1.93
CA ARG A 117 -4.40 13.48 -2.97
C ARG A 117 -5.36 13.48 -4.16
N PRO A 118 -6.56 14.07 -3.99
CA PRO A 118 -7.54 14.17 -5.07
C PRO A 118 -7.03 15.01 -6.26
N ASP A 119 -6.04 15.87 -6.02
CA ASP A 119 -5.36 16.68 -7.02
C ASP A 119 -4.44 15.87 -7.96
N TRP A 120 -4.03 14.66 -7.57
CA TRP A 120 -3.20 13.82 -8.43
C TRP A 120 -4.03 13.15 -9.53
N PRO A 121 -3.68 13.36 -10.82
CA PRO A 121 -4.37 12.70 -11.91
C PRO A 121 -3.98 11.22 -11.98
N GLY A 122 -4.90 10.40 -12.51
CA GLY A 122 -4.55 9.08 -13.02
C GLY A 122 -3.84 9.19 -14.37
N ASP A 123 -3.38 8.06 -14.91
CA ASP A 123 -2.81 8.04 -16.26
C ASP A 123 -3.93 8.03 -17.30
N PRO A 124 -4.09 9.10 -18.12
CA PRO A 124 -5.16 9.18 -19.11
C PRO A 124 -4.98 8.19 -20.27
N ARG A 125 -3.77 7.66 -20.47
CA ARG A 125 -3.47 6.68 -21.53
C ARG A 125 -3.74 5.25 -21.08
N HIS A 126 -3.83 5.01 -19.78
CA HIS A 126 -4.11 3.69 -19.23
C HIS A 126 -5.59 3.55 -18.88
N ARG A 127 -6.42 3.25 -19.88
CA ARG A 127 -7.85 3.06 -19.69
C ARG A 127 -8.11 1.78 -18.91
N VAL A 128 -8.58 1.93 -17.68
CA VAL A 128 -8.99 0.87 -16.76
C VAL A 128 -10.37 1.22 -16.22
N ILE A 129 -11.19 0.20 -15.98
CA ILE A 129 -12.43 0.40 -15.22
C ILE A 129 -12.01 0.53 -13.76
N GLU A 130 -12.07 1.76 -13.24
CA GLU A 130 -11.76 2.03 -11.84
C GLU A 130 -12.81 1.34 -10.95
N PRO A 131 -12.42 0.46 -10.02
CA PRO A 131 -13.39 -0.21 -9.15
C PRO A 131 -13.99 0.78 -8.15
N THR A 132 -15.23 0.52 -7.75
CA THR A 132 -15.88 1.23 -6.65
C THR A 132 -15.28 0.82 -5.30
N LEU A 133 -15.57 1.57 -4.24
CA LEU A 133 -15.19 1.16 -2.88
C LEU A 133 -15.83 -0.17 -2.47
N GLU A 134 -17.05 -0.43 -2.95
CA GLU A 134 -17.75 -1.70 -2.74
C GLU A 134 -17.04 -2.85 -3.47
N ASP A 135 -16.63 -2.64 -4.72
CA ASP A 135 -15.85 -3.64 -5.47
C ASP A 135 -14.54 -3.97 -4.76
N ILE A 136 -13.81 -2.95 -4.29
CA ILE A 136 -12.58 -3.12 -3.52
C ILE A 136 -12.85 -3.90 -2.24
N THR A 137 -13.89 -3.53 -1.49
CA THR A 137 -14.27 -4.22 -0.24
C THR A 137 -14.56 -5.70 -0.49
N ASN A 138 -15.33 -5.99 -1.54
CA ASN A 138 -15.70 -7.35 -1.91
C ASN A 138 -14.50 -8.15 -2.40
N GLY A 139 -13.62 -7.55 -3.20
CA GLY A 139 -12.38 -8.17 -3.66
C GLY A 139 -11.42 -8.50 -2.51
N LEU A 140 -11.23 -7.57 -1.58
CA LEU A 140 -10.45 -7.81 -0.36
C LEU A 140 -11.09 -8.87 0.52
N ARG A 141 -12.43 -8.93 0.60
CA ARG A 141 -13.12 -9.96 1.39
C ARG A 141 -12.95 -11.35 0.78
N ALA A 142 -12.97 -11.45 -0.55
CA ALA A 142 -12.86 -12.72 -1.25
C ALA A 142 -11.42 -13.25 -1.32
N HIS A 143 -10.41 -12.37 -1.37
CA HIS A 143 -9.03 -12.75 -1.67
C HIS A 143 -7.98 -12.28 -0.64
N GLY A 144 -8.33 -11.33 0.22
CA GLY A 144 -7.48 -10.83 1.29
C GLY A 144 -7.49 -11.73 2.53
N HIS A 145 -6.84 -11.27 3.58
CA HIS A 145 -6.86 -11.93 4.88
C HIS A 145 -8.18 -11.67 5.62
N PRO A 146 -8.55 -12.52 6.60
CA PRO A 146 -9.60 -12.21 7.55
C PRO A 146 -9.39 -10.81 8.17
N GLY A 147 -10.45 -9.99 8.20
CA GLY A 147 -10.40 -8.63 8.76
C GLY A 147 -9.76 -7.56 7.86
N GLU A 148 -9.08 -7.93 6.76
CA GLU A 148 -8.44 -6.98 5.85
C GLU A 148 -9.39 -5.92 5.26
N PRO A 149 -10.64 -6.25 4.84
CA PRO A 149 -11.57 -5.23 4.35
C PRO A 149 -11.92 -4.18 5.41
N ALA A 150 -12.08 -4.60 6.67
CA ALA A 150 -12.40 -3.69 7.77
C ALA A 150 -11.20 -2.78 8.10
N LEU A 151 -9.99 -3.35 8.11
CA LEU A 151 -8.74 -2.60 8.28
C LEU A 151 -8.55 -1.54 7.18
N TRP A 152 -8.71 -1.93 5.92
CA TRP A 152 -8.58 -0.99 4.80
C TRP A 152 -9.65 0.11 4.89
N HIS A 153 -10.91 -0.26 5.15
CA HIS A 153 -12.00 0.70 5.23
C HIS A 153 -11.81 1.70 6.37
N SER A 154 -11.35 1.26 7.55
CA SER A 154 -11.08 2.18 8.66
C SER A 154 -10.00 3.20 8.30
N VAL A 155 -8.93 2.77 7.62
CA VAL A 155 -7.89 3.67 7.12
C VAL A 155 -8.44 4.63 6.06
N TRP A 156 -9.29 4.16 5.15
CA TRP A 156 -9.92 5.01 4.14
C TRP A 156 -10.81 6.08 4.77
N VAL A 157 -11.65 5.73 5.75
CA VAL A 157 -12.50 6.68 6.49
C VAL A 157 -11.65 7.76 7.16
N SER A 158 -10.58 7.38 7.87
CA SER A 158 -9.64 8.33 8.47
C SER A 158 -8.99 9.24 7.42
N ALA A 159 -8.53 8.66 6.30
CA ALA A 159 -7.90 9.44 5.23
C ALA A 159 -8.84 10.47 4.60
N VAL A 160 -10.13 10.14 4.43
CA VAL A 160 -11.13 11.10 3.94
C VAL A 160 -11.40 12.19 4.97
N ALA A 161 -11.61 11.83 6.23
CA ALA A 161 -11.91 12.78 7.30
C ALA A 161 -10.78 13.83 7.48
N GLU A 162 -9.52 13.44 7.35
CA GLU A 162 -8.36 14.34 7.44
C GLU A 162 -8.08 15.14 6.16
N SER A 163 -8.71 14.76 5.05
CA SER A 163 -8.63 15.51 3.79
C SER A 163 -9.73 16.57 3.65
N ASP A 164 -10.71 16.61 4.58
CA ASP A 164 -11.78 17.61 4.59
C ASP A 164 -11.21 19.02 4.86
N PRO A 165 -11.39 19.98 3.94
CA PRO A 165 -10.96 21.36 4.12
C PRO A 165 -11.55 22.02 5.37
N ALA A 166 -12.72 21.57 5.85
CA ALA A 166 -13.38 22.13 7.03
C ALA A 166 -12.68 21.81 8.36
N ARG A 167 -11.65 20.94 8.35
CA ARG A 167 -10.86 20.55 9.53
C ARG A 167 -9.43 21.10 9.55
N ARG A 168 -9.05 21.95 8.59
CA ARG A 168 -7.71 22.57 8.50
C ARG A 168 -7.72 24.03 8.92
#